data_AF-A0A0U5H3M7-F1
#
_entry.id   AF-A0A0U5H3M7-F1
#
_cell.length_a   1.000
_cell.length_b   1.000
_cell.length_c   1.000
_cell.angle_alpha   90.00
_cell.angle_beta   90.00
_cell.angle_gamma   90.00
#
_symmetry.space_group_name_H-M   'P 1'
#
loop_
_entity.id
_entity.type
_entity.pdbx_description
1 polymer ?
#
loop_
_entity_poly.entity_id
_entity_poly.type
_entity_poly.pdbx_seq_one_letter_code
_entity_poly.pdbx_strand_id
1 'polypeptide(L)'
;MSKITFRADDDLVDAVDDLDESKSEVMREALRAHLDGASDADDSIDDVVAERVDELVERRLGVRSRERDVNVRITVDTADGLRAEPRRDDQRAPGREPAHGEGGGRAGDRSREQSCAQCGESLSDDHVFCPNCGEKATRRVFCECGDEVRADWSFCPHCGRRTASADALDR
;
A
#
# COMPACT_ATOMS: atom_id res chain seq x y z
N MET A 1 -2.92 0.80 -26.16
CA MET A 1 -2.13 2.01 -26.48
C MET A 1 -2.44 3.05 -25.43
N SER A 2 -1.49 3.33 -24.54
CA SER A 2 -1.72 4.28 -23.44
C SER A 2 -1.70 5.71 -23.99
N LYS A 3 -2.74 6.50 -23.66
CA LYS A 3 -2.83 7.92 -24.00
C LYS A 3 -2.53 8.72 -22.74
N ILE A 4 -1.55 9.62 -22.83
CA ILE A 4 -1.20 10.56 -21.76
C ILE A 4 -1.78 11.93 -22.15
N THR A 5 -2.40 12.63 -21.20
CA THR A 5 -2.97 13.97 -21.41
C THR A 5 -2.22 14.97 -20.54
N PHE A 6 -1.68 16.01 -21.17
CA PHE A 6 -1.00 17.10 -20.48
C PHE A 6 -1.97 18.26 -20.28
N ARG A 7 -1.86 18.94 -19.14
CA ARG A 7 -2.41 20.29 -18.97
C ARG A 7 -1.29 21.27 -19.29
N ALA A 8 -1.58 22.22 -20.18
CA ALA A 8 -0.67 23.28 -20.56
C ALA A 8 -1.41 24.61 -20.42
N ASP A 9 -0.71 25.63 -19.95
CA ASP A 9 -1.12 27.02 -20.03
C ASP A 9 -0.99 27.55 -21.47
N ASP A 10 -1.65 28.68 -21.74
CA ASP A 10 -1.70 29.27 -23.08
C ASP A 10 -0.30 29.67 -23.58
N ASP A 11 0.56 30.17 -22.69
CA ASP A 11 1.95 30.54 -23.03
C ASP A 11 2.76 29.30 -23.49
N LEU A 12 2.60 28.17 -22.80
CA LEU A 12 3.23 26.90 -23.18
C LEU A 12 2.66 26.34 -24.49
N VAL A 13 1.36 26.51 -24.74
CA VAL A 13 0.74 26.07 -26.01
C VAL A 13 1.28 26.90 -27.17
N ASP A 14 1.36 28.22 -27.03
CA ASP A 14 1.89 29.11 -28.06
C ASP A 14 3.37 28.80 -28.34
N ALA A 15 4.18 28.59 -27.30
CA ALA A 15 5.59 28.22 -27.45
C ALA A 15 5.79 26.87 -28.17
N VAL A 16 4.87 25.92 -27.98
CA VAL A 16 4.91 24.63 -28.69
C VAL A 16 4.43 24.77 -30.14
N ASP A 17 3.52 25.69 -30.42
CA ASP A 17 2.95 25.93 -31.76
C ASP A 17 3.91 26.70 -32.67
N ASP A 18 4.83 27.46 -32.10
CA ASP A 18 5.92 28.13 -32.81
C ASP A 18 7.03 27.17 -33.28
N LEU A 19 7.03 25.91 -32.83
CA LEU A 19 7.98 24.89 -33.27
C LEU A 19 7.49 24.22 -34.57
N ASP A 20 8.41 23.99 -35.52
CA ASP A 20 8.10 23.38 -36.83
C ASP A 20 7.79 21.85 -36.76
N GLU A 21 7.92 21.24 -35.59
CA GLU A 21 7.67 19.81 -35.34
C GLU A 21 6.23 19.52 -34.86
N SER A 22 5.80 18.25 -34.94
CA SER A 22 4.45 17.93 -34.45
C SER A 22 4.36 18.10 -32.93
N LYS A 23 3.27 18.70 -32.42
CA LYS A 23 3.07 18.87 -30.95
C LYS A 23 3.31 17.58 -30.16
N SER A 24 2.90 16.43 -30.73
CA SER A 24 3.10 15.12 -30.10
C SER A 24 4.54 14.62 -30.13
N GLU A 25 5.35 15.08 -31.07
CA GLU A 25 6.78 14.78 -31.19
C GLU A 25 7.58 15.64 -30.22
N VAL A 26 7.34 16.95 -30.21
CA VAL A 26 7.91 17.90 -29.23
C VAL A 26 7.65 17.42 -27.80
N MET A 27 6.40 17.06 -27.47
CA MET A 27 6.06 16.56 -26.14
C MET A 27 6.70 15.21 -25.79
N ARG A 28 6.86 14.32 -26.77
CA ARG A 28 7.52 13.03 -26.54
C ARG A 28 9.01 13.20 -26.35
N GLU A 29 9.64 14.08 -27.10
CA GLU A 29 11.06 14.36 -26.99
C GLU A 29 11.39 15.07 -25.69
N ALA A 30 10.61 16.09 -25.31
CA ALA A 30 10.71 16.73 -24.00
C ALA A 30 10.52 15.73 -22.85
N LEU A 31 9.57 14.80 -22.97
CA LEU A 31 9.36 13.75 -21.96
C LEU A 31 10.55 12.79 -21.89
N ARG A 32 11.13 12.38 -23.03
CA ARG A 32 12.34 11.53 -23.03
C ARG A 32 13.51 12.25 -22.39
N ALA A 33 13.79 13.48 -22.80
CA ALA A 33 14.86 14.28 -22.24
C ALA A 33 14.71 14.50 -20.73
N HIS A 34 13.48 14.70 -20.24
CA HIS A 34 13.21 14.84 -18.81
C HIS A 34 13.43 13.53 -18.04
N LEU A 35 12.97 12.40 -18.59
CA LEU A 35 13.13 11.08 -17.95
C LEU A 35 14.59 10.61 -17.97
N ASP A 36 15.30 10.83 -19.07
CA ASP A 36 16.72 10.50 -19.19
C ASP A 36 17.57 11.43 -18.29
N GLY A 37 17.28 12.74 -18.28
CA GLY A 37 17.94 13.70 -17.40
C GLY A 37 17.65 13.47 -15.91
N ALA A 38 16.47 12.96 -15.55
CA ALA A 38 16.15 12.54 -14.19
C ALA A 38 16.91 11.27 -13.76
N SER A 39 17.37 10.46 -14.72
CA SER A 39 18.21 9.29 -14.43
C SER A 39 19.68 9.66 -14.18
N ASP A 40 20.16 10.78 -14.71
CA ASP A 40 21.56 11.20 -14.63
C ASP A 40 21.82 12.28 -13.55
N ALA A 41 20.78 12.99 -13.09
CA ALA A 41 20.94 14.17 -12.22
C ALA A 41 20.70 13.94 -10.73
N ASP A 42 20.38 12.72 -10.30
CA ASP A 42 20.32 12.35 -8.89
C ASP A 42 21.54 11.46 -8.60
N ASP A 43 22.42 11.86 -7.66
CA ASP A 43 23.04 10.87 -6.77
C ASP A 43 21.88 9.99 -6.34
N SER A 44 21.78 8.78 -6.92
CA SER A 44 20.49 8.11 -7.02
C SER A 44 19.94 7.96 -5.62
N ILE A 45 18.61 8.01 -5.47
CA ILE A 45 18.01 7.74 -4.17
C ILE A 45 18.55 6.43 -3.56
N ASP A 46 18.94 5.48 -4.41
CA ASP A 46 19.63 4.26 -4.03
C ASP A 46 21.04 4.49 -3.44
N ASP A 47 21.82 5.46 -3.93
CA ASP A 47 23.12 5.85 -3.36
C ASP A 47 22.97 6.50 -1.97
N VAL A 48 22.02 7.43 -1.83
CA VAL A 48 21.72 8.06 -0.53
C VAL A 48 21.20 7.02 0.47
N VAL A 49 20.37 6.09 0.00
CA VAL A 49 19.88 4.97 0.81
C VAL A 49 21.02 4.02 1.17
N ALA A 50 21.93 3.70 0.25
CA ALA A 50 23.08 2.84 0.51
C ALA A 50 23.97 3.42 1.61
N GLU A 51 24.35 4.70 1.51
CA GLU A 51 25.13 5.39 2.55
C GLU A 51 24.42 5.33 3.91
N ARG A 52 23.10 5.60 3.93
CA ARG A 52 22.33 5.61 5.17
C ARG A 52 22.18 4.23 5.80
N VAL A 53 22.03 3.19 4.95
CA VAL A 53 21.93 1.79 5.37
C VAL A 53 23.25 1.31 5.93
N ASP A 54 24.38 1.60 5.27
CA ASP A 54 25.71 1.22 5.75
C ASP A 54 26.00 1.81 7.13
N GLU A 55 25.69 3.10 7.33
CA GLU A 55 25.81 3.76 8.64
C GLU A 55 24.93 3.10 9.72
N LEU A 56 23.70 2.71 9.36
CA LEU A 56 22.76 2.02 10.26
C LEU A 56 23.22 0.60 10.61
N VAL A 57 23.77 -0.11 9.64
CA VAL A 57 24.30 -1.47 9.78
C VAL A 57 25.53 -1.45 10.66
N GLU A 58 26.48 -0.54 10.44
CA GLU A 58 27.66 -0.39 11.28
C GLU A 58 27.30 -0.02 12.72
N ARG A 59 26.38 0.93 12.92
CA ARG A 59 25.90 1.29 14.27
C ARG A 59 25.27 0.09 14.98
N ARG A 60 24.54 -0.77 14.26
CA ARG A 60 23.86 -1.94 14.82
C ARG A 60 24.81 -3.12 15.05
N LEU A 61 25.74 -3.36 14.14
CA LEU A 61 26.75 -4.42 14.27
C LEU A 61 27.82 -4.04 15.29
N GLY A 62 28.23 -2.77 15.39
CA GLY A 62 29.20 -2.31 16.40
C GLY A 62 28.71 -2.46 17.84
N VAL A 63 27.40 -2.36 18.07
CA VAL A 63 26.78 -2.65 19.37
C VAL A 63 26.71 -4.16 19.63
N ARG A 64 26.32 -4.98 18.63
CA ARG A 64 26.19 -6.44 18.79
C ARG A 64 27.52 -7.19 18.81
N SER A 65 28.54 -6.70 18.10
CA SER A 65 29.86 -7.32 17.95
C SER A 65 30.63 -7.29 19.27
N ARG A 66 30.47 -6.22 20.08
CA ARG A 66 31.06 -6.13 21.42
C ARG A 66 30.44 -7.08 22.45
N GLU A 67 29.25 -7.60 22.18
CA GLU A 67 28.50 -8.45 23.13
C GLU A 67 28.58 -9.95 22.80
N ARG A 68 29.00 -10.34 21.58
CA ARG A 68 28.97 -11.74 21.15
C ARG A 68 30.14 -12.10 20.23
N ASP A 69 31.29 -12.45 20.82
CA ASP A 69 32.33 -13.22 20.15
C ASP A 69 31.85 -14.68 19.97
N VAL A 70 31.07 -14.95 18.91
CA VAL A 70 30.63 -16.31 18.60
C VAL A 70 31.67 -16.99 17.72
N ASN A 71 32.48 -17.86 18.32
CA ASN A 71 33.37 -18.75 17.58
C ASN A 71 32.56 -19.89 16.94
N VAL A 72 32.31 -19.80 15.64
CA VAL A 72 31.66 -20.88 14.87
C VAL A 72 32.73 -21.70 14.14
N ARG A 73 32.93 -22.94 14.57
CA ARG A 73 33.76 -23.92 13.86
C ARG A 73 32.86 -24.72 12.92
N ILE A 74 32.92 -24.41 11.62
CA ILE A 74 32.18 -25.15 10.60
C ILE A 74 33.10 -26.23 10.02
N THR A 75 32.79 -27.49 10.30
CA THR A 75 33.36 -28.64 9.60
C THR A 75 32.32 -29.16 8.63
N VAL A 76 32.61 -29.02 7.34
CA VAL A 76 31.79 -29.60 6.27
C VAL A 76 32.38 -30.94 5.90
N ASP A 77 31.78 -32.01 6.39
CA ASP A 77 32.07 -33.38 5.96
C ASP A 77 31.11 -33.73 4.83
N THR A 78 31.63 -33.92 3.61
CA THR A 78 30.87 -34.50 2.50
C THR A 78 30.65 -35.99 2.78
N ALA A 79 29.55 -36.31 3.46
CA ALA A 79 29.06 -37.66 3.59
C ALA A 79 28.08 -37.96 2.45
N ASP A 80 28.46 -38.90 1.59
CA ASP A 80 27.60 -39.58 0.61
C ASP A 80 26.30 -40.04 1.28
N GLY A 81 25.15 -39.48 0.88
CA GLY A 81 23.88 -39.94 1.45
C GLY A 81 22.65 -39.07 1.21
N LEU A 82 22.47 -38.49 0.02
CA LEU A 82 21.11 -38.11 -0.40
C LEU A 82 20.36 -39.39 -0.76
N ARG A 83 19.61 -39.97 0.18
CA ARG A 83 18.52 -40.90 -0.12
C ARG A 83 17.25 -40.45 0.58
N ALA A 84 16.29 -40.03 -0.25
CA ALA A 84 14.92 -39.77 0.13
C ALA A 84 14.19 -41.12 0.32
N GLU A 85 13.62 -41.34 1.49
CA GLU A 85 12.68 -42.42 1.76
C GLU A 85 11.40 -41.82 2.40
N PRO A 86 10.19 -42.13 1.91
CA PRO A 86 8.96 -41.62 2.50
C PRO A 86 8.48 -42.59 3.59
N ARG A 87 8.28 -42.10 4.81
CA ARG A 87 7.57 -42.86 5.85
C ARG A 87 6.16 -42.33 6.05
N ARG A 88 5.20 -43.20 5.74
CA ARG A 88 3.81 -43.17 6.21
C ARG A 88 3.71 -43.99 7.50
N ASP A 89 2.87 -43.51 8.42
CA ASP A 89 1.97 -44.21 9.37
C ASP A 89 1.69 -43.22 10.53
N ASP A 90 0.47 -42.69 10.64
CA ASP A 90 -0.64 -43.25 11.41
C ASP A 90 -0.41 -43.26 12.94
N GLN A 91 -1.03 -42.30 13.66
CA GLN A 91 -2.05 -42.57 14.69
C GLN A 91 -2.44 -41.33 15.52
N ARG A 92 -3.68 -40.87 15.28
CA ARG A 92 -4.80 -40.68 16.22
C ARG A 92 -4.56 -40.04 17.61
N ALA A 93 -5.24 -38.92 17.83
CA ALA A 93 -5.51 -38.22 19.09
C ALA A 93 -6.45 -38.97 20.06
N PRO A 94 -6.53 -38.51 21.33
CA PRO A 94 -7.73 -37.82 21.82
C PRO A 94 -7.34 -36.52 22.56
N GLY A 95 -8.10 -35.43 22.62
CA GLY A 95 -9.54 -35.24 22.63
C GLY A 95 -9.87 -34.46 23.92
N ARG A 96 -10.00 -33.13 23.84
CA ARG A 96 -10.78 -32.33 24.80
C ARG A 96 -11.15 -30.96 24.22
N GLU A 97 -12.44 -30.75 24.04
CA GLU A 97 -13.12 -29.49 23.75
C GLU A 97 -13.13 -28.56 24.99
N PRO A 98 -13.45 -27.27 24.82
CA PRO A 98 -14.86 -26.88 24.93
C PRO A 98 -15.36 -26.00 23.78
N ALA A 99 -16.65 -26.18 23.52
CA ALA A 99 -17.49 -25.49 22.57
C ALA A 99 -17.96 -24.10 23.05
N HIS A 100 -18.59 -23.40 22.11
CA HIS A 100 -19.38 -22.16 22.17
C HIS A 100 -18.61 -20.87 21.84
N GLY A 101 -18.92 -20.13 20.77
CA GLY A 101 -20.10 -20.24 19.91
C GLY A 101 -19.98 -19.48 18.60
N GLU A 102 -20.67 -20.05 17.62
CA GLU A 102 -21.02 -19.44 16.35
C GLU A 102 -22.17 -18.43 16.54
N GLY A 103 -22.16 -17.40 15.69
CA GLY A 103 -23.26 -16.47 15.47
C GLY A 103 -22.74 -15.41 14.49
N GLY A 104 -22.99 -15.51 13.19
CA GLY A 104 -24.32 -15.64 12.61
C GLY A 104 -24.88 -14.22 12.46
N GLY A 105 -24.79 -13.69 11.23
CA GLY A 105 -25.16 -12.32 10.91
C GLY A 105 -26.56 -11.94 11.38
N ARG A 106 -26.68 -10.69 11.85
CA ARG A 106 -27.95 -9.98 11.86
C ARG A 106 -27.68 -8.51 11.60
N ALA A 107 -28.14 -8.06 10.44
CA ALA A 107 -28.51 -6.67 10.24
C ALA A 107 -29.47 -6.27 11.37
N GLY A 108 -29.18 -5.14 12.00
CA GLY A 108 -29.90 -4.67 13.18
C GLY A 108 -29.22 -3.44 13.73
N ASP A 109 -29.39 -2.35 12.99
CA ASP A 109 -29.71 -1.03 13.54
C ASP A 109 -29.08 -0.74 14.91
N ARG A 110 -27.82 -0.30 14.86
CA ARG A 110 -27.31 0.61 15.86
C ARG A 110 -26.94 1.83 15.07
N SER A 111 -27.80 2.83 15.07
CA SER A 111 -27.39 4.22 14.97
C SER A 111 -26.21 4.35 15.92
N ARG A 112 -24.99 4.26 15.40
CA ARG A 112 -23.80 4.51 16.20
C ARG A 112 -23.83 6.02 16.30
N GLU A 113 -24.15 6.58 17.46
CA GLU A 113 -23.80 7.97 17.71
C GLU A 113 -22.28 8.10 17.50
N GLN A 114 -21.89 8.58 16.33
CA GLN A 114 -20.50 8.77 15.97
C GLN A 114 -20.10 10.13 16.52
N SER A 115 -19.32 10.16 17.58
CA SER A 115 -18.83 11.43 18.11
C SER A 115 -17.70 11.97 17.23
N CYS A 116 -17.73 13.27 16.93
CA CYS A 116 -16.65 13.94 16.24
C CYS A 116 -15.33 13.79 17.01
N ALA A 117 -14.26 13.34 16.33
CA ALA A 117 -12.94 13.15 16.94
C ALA A 117 -12.25 14.45 17.40
N GLN A 118 -12.74 15.61 16.96
CA GLN A 118 -12.19 16.93 17.30
C GLN A 118 -12.97 17.65 18.41
N CYS A 119 -14.30 17.69 18.34
CA CYS A 119 -15.11 18.46 19.30
C CYS A 119 -16.02 17.61 20.21
N GLY A 120 -16.09 16.29 19.98
CA GLY A 120 -16.91 15.38 20.77
C GLY A 120 -18.42 15.42 20.47
N GLU A 121 -18.88 16.30 19.58
CA GLU A 121 -20.29 16.42 19.19
C GLU A 121 -20.81 15.13 18.55
N SER A 122 -22.05 14.75 18.88
CA SER A 122 -22.69 13.58 18.26
C SER A 122 -23.07 13.88 16.80
N LEU A 123 -22.52 13.09 15.87
CA LEU A 123 -22.82 13.14 14.46
C LEU A 123 -23.85 12.06 14.13
N SER A 124 -24.91 12.44 13.41
CA SER A 124 -25.78 11.44 12.78
C SER A 124 -25.09 10.88 11.52
N ASP A 125 -25.49 9.66 11.13
CA ASP A 125 -24.90 8.94 9.99
C ASP A 125 -25.06 9.68 8.63
N ASP A 126 -25.92 10.71 8.56
CA ASP A 126 -26.15 11.52 7.36
C ASP A 126 -25.13 12.68 7.20
N HIS A 127 -24.42 13.07 8.26
CA HIS A 127 -23.55 14.26 8.23
C HIS A 127 -22.11 13.91 7.81
N VAL A 128 -21.75 14.27 6.58
CA VAL A 128 -20.39 14.11 6.01
C VAL A 128 -19.35 14.99 6.73
N PHE A 129 -19.79 16.11 7.28
CA PHE A 129 -18.98 17.06 8.04
C PHE A 129 -19.65 17.36 9.37
N CYS A 130 -18.85 17.58 10.42
CA CYS A 130 -19.36 18.00 11.71
C CYS A 130 -19.95 19.41 11.63
N PRO A 131 -21.23 19.63 12.00
CA PRO A 131 -21.85 20.95 11.97
C PRO A 131 -21.29 21.91 13.04
N ASN A 132 -20.60 21.40 14.05
CA ASN A 132 -20.01 22.19 15.13
C ASN A 132 -18.58 22.66 14.80
N CYS A 133 -17.71 21.76 14.30
CA CYS A 133 -16.29 22.09 14.07
C CYS A 133 -15.82 21.98 12.60
N GLY A 134 -16.64 21.51 11.67
CA GLY A 134 -16.27 21.37 10.26
C GLY A 134 -15.35 20.19 9.92
N GLU A 135 -14.95 19.37 10.89
CA GLU A 135 -14.12 18.18 10.65
C GLU A 135 -14.89 17.09 9.89
N LYS A 136 -14.21 16.34 9.00
CA LYS A 136 -14.84 15.27 8.21
C LYS A 136 -15.15 14.08 9.11
N ALA A 137 -16.40 13.60 9.07
CA ALA A 137 -16.74 12.32 9.67
C ALA A 137 -15.95 11.23 8.91
N THR A 138 -14.96 10.61 9.55
CA THR A 138 -14.08 9.63 8.91
C THR A 138 -14.80 8.29 8.73
N ARG A 139 -15.77 8.26 7.81
CA ARG A 139 -16.35 7.01 7.32
C ARG A 139 -15.33 6.31 6.44
N ARG A 140 -14.54 5.42 7.05
CA ARG A 140 -13.64 4.52 6.32
C ARG A 140 -14.47 3.44 5.63
N VAL A 141 -14.45 3.43 4.30
CA VAL A 141 -15.06 2.36 3.50
C VAL A 141 -13.94 1.43 3.08
N PHE A 142 -14.18 0.13 3.11
CA PHE A 142 -13.18 -0.86 2.73
C PHE A 142 -13.68 -1.65 1.52
N CYS A 143 -12.77 -1.96 0.60
CA CYS A 143 -13.03 -2.88 -0.50
C CYS A 143 -12.90 -4.33 -0.02
N GLU A 144 -13.54 -5.27 -0.71
CA GLU A 144 -13.44 -6.71 -0.44
C GLU A 144 -12.02 -7.28 -0.58
N CYS A 145 -11.09 -6.54 -1.23
CA CYS A 145 -9.66 -6.88 -1.23
C CYS A 145 -8.94 -6.54 0.09
N GLY A 146 -9.60 -5.83 1.01
CA GLY A 146 -9.03 -5.40 2.29
C GLY A 146 -8.49 -3.96 2.31
N ASP A 147 -8.47 -3.26 1.18
CA ASP A 147 -7.97 -1.88 1.10
C ASP A 147 -9.00 -0.84 1.51
N GLU A 148 -8.54 0.24 2.15
CA GLU A 148 -9.36 1.41 2.45
C GLU A 148 -9.63 2.20 1.16
N VAL A 149 -10.91 2.36 0.84
CA VAL A 149 -11.40 3.12 -0.30
C VAL A 149 -12.25 4.28 0.18
N ARG A 150 -12.27 5.36 -0.59
CA ARG A 150 -13.13 6.49 -0.27
C ARG A 150 -14.60 6.16 -0.55
N ALA A 151 -15.49 6.72 0.26
CA ALA A 151 -16.93 6.50 0.14
C ALA A 151 -17.52 7.03 -1.19
N ASP A 152 -16.84 7.93 -1.89
CA ASP A 152 -17.25 8.49 -3.17
C ASP A 152 -16.74 7.72 -4.40
N TRP A 153 -15.93 6.67 -4.20
CA TRP A 153 -15.36 5.92 -5.32
C TRP A 153 -16.21 4.74 -5.70
N SER A 154 -16.48 4.56 -6.99
CA SER A 154 -17.23 3.41 -7.52
C SER A 154 -16.33 2.17 -7.76
N PHE A 155 -15.01 2.36 -7.83
CA PHE A 155 -14.02 1.31 -8.10
C PHE A 155 -12.82 1.44 -7.16
N CYS A 156 -12.27 0.31 -6.72
CA CYS A 156 -11.05 0.26 -5.91
C CYS A 156 -9.80 0.44 -6.81
N PRO A 157 -8.86 1.35 -6.49
CA PRO A 157 -7.66 1.57 -7.31
C PRO A 157 -6.65 0.42 -7.22
N HIS A 158 -6.73 -0.43 -6.19
CA HIS A 158 -5.74 -1.49 -5.96
C HIS A 158 -6.14 -2.81 -6.62
N CYS A 159 -7.44 -3.16 -6.63
CA CYS A 159 -7.91 -4.42 -7.22
C CYS A 159 -8.91 -4.26 -8.39
N GLY A 160 -9.33 -3.04 -8.72
CA GLY A 160 -10.27 -2.77 -9.81
C GLY A 160 -11.71 -3.23 -9.59
N ARG A 161 -12.03 -3.87 -8.45
CA ARG A 161 -13.41 -4.28 -8.12
C ARG A 161 -14.29 -3.08 -7.77
N ARG A 162 -15.61 -3.25 -7.95
CA ARG A 162 -16.61 -2.30 -7.49
C ARG A 162 -16.58 -2.20 -5.97
N THR A 163 -16.80 -1.00 -5.46
CA THR A 163 -16.90 -0.72 -4.03
C THR A 163 -18.36 -0.79 -3.58
N ALA A 164 -18.60 -0.92 -2.27
CA ALA A 164 -19.94 -0.86 -1.69
C ALA A 164 -20.71 0.43 -2.04
N SER A 165 -19.99 1.52 -2.34
CA SER A 165 -20.58 2.78 -2.78
C SER A 165 -21.16 2.73 -4.18
N ALA A 166 -20.62 1.88 -5.07
CA ALA A 166 -21.20 1.67 -6.41
C ALA A 166 -22.51 0.88 -6.33
N ASP A 167 -22.56 -0.15 -5.47
CA ASP A 167 -23.76 -1.00 -5.29
C ASP A 167 -24.94 -0.24 -4.65
N ALA A 168 -24.68 0.88 -3.97
CA ALA A 168 -25.71 1.74 -3.39
C ALA A 168 -26.39 2.67 -4.41
N LEU A 169 -25.82 2.87 -5.61
CA LEU A 169 -26.40 3.73 -6.66
C LEU A 169 -27.24 2.96 -7.69
N ASP A 170 -27.13 1.63 -7.73
CA ASP A 170 -27.86 0.74 -8.66
C ASP A 170 -29.19 0.19 -8.05
N ARG A 171 -29.65 0.72 -6.90
CA ARG A 171 -30.95 0.41 -6.26
C ARG A 171 -31.81 1.67 -6.13
#